data_AF-A0A965GUC0-F1
#
_entry.id   AF-A0A965GUC0-F1
#
_cell.length_a   1.000
_cell.length_b   1.000
_cell.length_c   1.000
_cell.angle_alpha   90.00
_cell.angle_beta   90.00
_cell.angle_gamma   90.00
#
_symmetry.space_group_name_H-M   'P 1'
#
loop_
_entity.id
_entity.type
_entity.pdbx_description
1 polymer ?
#
loop_
_entity_poly.entity_id
_entity_poly.type
_entity_poly.pdbx_seq_one_letter_code
_entity_poly.pdbx_strand_id
1 'polypeptide(L)'
;MKIRVSQIGKIMTTPRTKGELLSQTAKTYVQELVLEHKYGIRKEFNSRYTDKGNEVEEIGIALCNQVLDFRFIYKNYEKLQNDWVT
;
A
#
# COMPACT_ATOMS: atom_id res chain seq x y z
N MET A 1 -1.78 -10.07 -12.04
CA MET A 1 -1.00 -8.94 -11.48
C MET A 1 -1.98 -7.89 -10.98
N LYS A 2 -2.19 -7.79 -9.66
CA LYS A 2 -3.08 -6.79 -9.02
C LYS A 2 -2.23 -5.79 -8.24
N ILE A 3 -2.73 -4.56 -8.08
CA ILE A 3 -2.00 -3.50 -7.39
C ILE A 3 -2.35 -3.51 -5.91
N ARG A 4 -1.34 -3.54 -5.02
CA ARG A 4 -1.57 -3.39 -3.59
C ARG A 4 -2.12 -1.99 -3.28
N VAL A 5 -3.16 -1.89 -2.45
CA VAL A 5 -3.78 -0.60 -2.09
C VAL A 5 -2.76 0.41 -1.55
N SER A 6 -1.78 -0.03 -0.75
CA SER A 6 -0.73 0.86 -0.22
C SER A 6 0.22 1.44 -1.28
N GLN A 7 0.14 0.98 -2.53
CA GLN A 7 0.95 1.44 -3.66
C GLN A 7 0.13 2.16 -4.73
N ILE A 8 -1.19 2.30 -4.53
CA ILE A 8 -2.08 2.94 -5.52
C ILE A 8 -1.63 4.38 -5.84
N GLY A 9 -1.08 5.10 -4.86
CA GLY A 9 -0.53 6.44 -5.06
C GLY A 9 0.57 6.52 -6.11
N LYS A 10 1.33 5.44 -6.36
CA LYS A 10 2.39 5.41 -7.38
C LYS A 10 1.82 5.48 -8.80
N ILE A 11 0.68 4.85 -9.05
CA ILE A 11 0.05 4.80 -10.38
C ILE A 11 -0.92 5.97 -10.65
N MET A 12 -1.42 6.62 -9.61
CA MET A 12 -2.36 7.75 -9.70
C MET A 12 -1.67 9.10 -9.99
N THR A 13 -0.35 9.11 -10.15
CA THR A 13 0.41 10.34 -10.41
C THR A 13 0.27 10.76 -11.87
N THR A 14 0.01 12.05 -12.09
CA THR A 14 -0.02 12.63 -13.42
C THR A 14 1.38 12.79 -14.01
N PRO A 15 1.54 12.57 -15.33
CA PRO A 15 2.79 12.84 -16.01
C PRO A 15 3.10 14.33 -16.02
N ARG A 16 4.39 14.67 -15.92
CA ARG A 16 4.87 16.08 -15.96
C ARG A 16 4.94 16.61 -17.39
N THR A 17 5.20 15.73 -18.35
CA THR A 17 5.37 16.10 -19.76
C THR A 17 4.02 15.99 -20.47
N LYS A 18 3.65 17.05 -21.19
CA LYS A 18 2.45 17.07 -22.03
C LYS A 18 2.58 16.00 -23.13
N GLY A 19 1.59 15.11 -23.24
CA GLY A 19 1.55 14.03 -24.24
C GLY A 19 1.99 12.67 -23.72
N GLU A 20 2.54 12.57 -22.50
CA GLU A 20 2.73 11.27 -21.85
C GLU A 20 1.43 10.78 -21.20
N LEU A 21 1.18 9.47 -21.26
CA LEU A 21 -0.01 8.84 -20.65
C LEU A 21 0.23 8.42 -19.19
N LEU A 22 1.44 7.95 -18.88
CA LEU A 22 1.82 7.46 -17.56
C LEU A 22 3.01 8.25 -17.00
N SER A 23 2.95 8.57 -15.71
CA SER A 23 4.10 9.17 -15.02
C SER A 23 5.29 8.22 -14.97
N GLN A 24 6.48 8.78 -14.79
CA GLN A 24 7.69 7.97 -14.61
C GLN A 24 7.57 7.02 -13.41
N THR A 25 6.97 7.48 -12.30
CA THR A 25 6.74 6.67 -11.10
C THR A 25 5.81 5.48 -11.38
N ALA A 26 4.74 5.70 -12.17
CA ALA A 26 3.83 4.63 -12.57
C ALA A 26 4.55 3.58 -13.42
N LYS A 27 5.36 4.01 -14.40
CA LYS A 27 6.17 3.10 -15.24
C LYS A 27 7.14 2.26 -14.40
N THR A 28 7.89 2.89 -13.48
CA THR A 28 8.82 2.19 -12.58
C THR A 28 8.10 1.16 -11.71
N TYR A 29 6.95 1.51 -11.14
CA TYR A 29 6.20 0.58 -10.30
C TYR A 29 5.65 -0.62 -11.08
N VAL A 30 5.17 -0.42 -12.32
CA VAL A 30 4.75 -1.52 -13.19
C VAL A 30 5.92 -2.47 -13.50
N GLN A 31 7.13 -1.94 -13.70
CA GLN A 31 8.32 -2.77 -13.89
C GLN A 31 8.64 -3.60 -12.62
N GLU A 32 8.59 -2.99 -11.43
CA GLU A 32 8.77 -3.69 -10.15
C GLU A 32 7.75 -4.85 -10.00
N LEU A 33 6.47 -4.59 -10.31
CA LEU A 33 5.43 -5.62 -10.26
C LEU A 33 5.65 -6.77 -11.25
N VAL A 34 6.13 -6.47 -12.46
CA VAL A 34 6.46 -7.50 -13.46
C VAL A 34 7.65 -8.34 -12.99
N LEU A 35 8.66 -7.73 -12.37
CA LEU A 35 9.80 -8.45 -11.81
C LEU A 35 9.38 -9.38 -10.66
N GLU A 36 8.51 -8.91 -9.77
CA GLU A 36 7.94 -9.71 -8.69
C GLU A 36 7.13 -10.89 -9.25
N HIS A 37 6.24 -10.64 -10.23
CA HIS A 37 5.37 -11.67 -10.77
C HIS A 37 6.09 -12.70 -11.66
N LYS A 38 7.11 -12.28 -12.43
CA LYS A 38 7.82 -13.18 -13.34
C LYS A 38 9.00 -13.90 -12.69
N TYR A 39 9.73 -13.21 -11.82
CA TYR A 39 11.00 -13.69 -11.29
C TYR A 39 11.01 -13.84 -9.78
N GLY A 40 9.92 -13.48 -9.08
CA GLY A 40 9.88 -13.49 -7.61
C GLY A 40 10.78 -12.42 -6.98
N ILE A 41 11.32 -11.49 -7.77
CA ILE A 41 12.24 -10.46 -7.29
C ILE A 41 11.42 -9.32 -6.70
N ARG A 42 11.49 -9.16 -5.38
CA ARG A 42 10.82 -8.09 -4.67
C ARG A 42 11.82 -7.17 -4.01
N LYS A 43 11.59 -5.87 -4.15
CA LYS A 43 12.33 -4.86 -3.38
C LYS A 43 11.77 -4.82 -1.97
N GLU A 44 12.58 -5.20 -0.99
CA GLU A 44 12.20 -5.07 0.42
C GLU A 44 12.24 -3.59 0.83
N PHE A 45 11.25 -3.19 1.62
CA PHE A 45 11.17 -1.88 2.23
C PHE A 45 10.89 -2.07 3.72
N ASN A 46 11.86 -1.66 4.54
CA ASN A 46 11.75 -1.59 5.98
C ASN A 46 12.34 -0.27 6.46
N SER A 47 11.87 0.19 7.61
CA SER A 47 12.35 1.41 8.25
C SER A 47 11.96 1.38 9.72
N ARG A 48 12.72 2.07 10.57
CA ARG A 48 12.36 2.22 11.99
C ARG A 48 10.95 2.82 12.17
N TYR A 49 10.48 3.62 11.23
CA TYR A 49 9.14 4.21 11.25
C TYR A 49 8.04 3.17 10.98
N THR A 50 8.23 2.30 10.00
CA THR A 50 7.28 1.21 9.72
C THR A 50 7.27 0.17 10.83
N ASP A 51 8.44 -0.14 11.39
CA ASP A 51 8.55 -1.11 12.49
C ASP A 51 7.84 -0.58 13.74
N LYS A 52 8.05 0.70 14.06
CA LYS A 52 7.34 1.35 15.16
C LYS A 52 5.83 1.32 14.96
N GLY A 53 5.36 1.57 13.73
CA GLY A 53 3.94 1.47 13.38
C GLY A 53 3.35 0.09 13.66
N ASN A 54 4.09 -0.98 13.36
CA ASN A 54 3.68 -2.35 13.67
C ASN A 54 3.64 -2.60 15.18
N GLU A 55 4.62 -2.11 15.94
CA GLU A 55 4.67 -2.27 17.40
C GLU A 55 3.50 -1.58 18.12
N VAL A 56 3.06 -0.42 17.62
CA VAL A 56 2.01 0.39 18.29
C VAL A 56 0.64 0.24 17.66
N GLU A 57 0.44 -0.68 16.72
CA GLU A 57 -0.82 -0.86 16.01
C GLU A 57 -1.99 -1.14 16.97
N GLU A 58 -1.78 -2.02 17.95
CA GLU A 58 -2.79 -2.36 18.96
C GLU A 58 -3.18 -1.15 19.82
N ILE A 59 -2.18 -0.37 20.27
CA ILE A 59 -2.40 0.87 21.02
C ILE A 59 -3.16 1.89 20.16
N GLY A 60 -2.82 2.00 18.87
CA GLY A 60 -3.51 2.88 17.93
C GLY A 60 -5.00 2.51 17.75
N ILE A 61 -5.31 1.22 17.65
CA ILE A 61 -6.70 0.73 17.57
C ILE A 61 -7.44 1.01 18.89
N ALA A 62 -6.82 0.78 20.04
CA ALA A 62 -7.41 1.07 21.34
C ALA A 62 -7.73 2.57 21.51
N LEU A 63 -6.81 3.45 21.10
CA LEU A 63 -7.02 4.89 21.11
C LEU A 63 -8.16 5.30 20.16
N CYS A 64 -8.20 4.74 18.95
CA CYS A 64 -9.26 5.00 17.97
C CYS A 64 -10.65 4.63 18.54
N ASN A 65 -10.76 3.47 19.19
CA ASN A 65 -11.97 3.06 19.90
C ASN A 65 -12.39 4.06 20.98
N GLN A 66 -11.43 4.55 21.78
CA GLN A 66 -11.70 5.48 22.87
C GLN A 66 -12.16 6.86 22.36
N VAL A 67 -11.53 7.37 21.30
CA VAL A 67 -11.80 8.73 20.78
C VAL A 67 -13.08 8.78 19.94
N LEU A 68 -13.36 7.74 19.16
CA LEU A 68 -14.49 7.74 18.21
C LEU A 68 -15.76 7.08 18.76
N ASP A 69 -15.74 6.54 19.99
CA ASP A 69 -16.82 5.76 20.64
C ASP A 69 -17.42 4.67 19.73
N PHE A 70 -16.60 4.09 18.85
CA PHE A 70 -17.09 3.06 17.93
C PHE A 70 -17.40 1.73 18.62
N ARG A 71 -16.78 1.49 19.79
CA ARG A 71 -16.86 0.27 20.62
C ARG A 71 -16.51 -1.03 19.84
N PHE A 72 -15.62 -1.83 20.41
CA PHE A 72 -15.29 -3.18 19.88
C PHE A 72 -14.66 -3.23 18.47
N ILE A 73 -13.87 -2.22 18.06
CA ILE A 73 -13.02 -2.35 16.86
C ILE A 73 -11.78 -3.17 17.20
N TYR A 74 -11.45 -4.13 16.32
CA TYR A 74 -10.26 -4.97 16.38
C TYR A 74 -9.50 -4.91 15.06
N LYS A 75 -8.27 -5.44 15.06
CA LYS A 75 -7.45 -5.52 13.85
C LYS A 75 -8.13 -6.37 12.79
N ASN A 76 -8.28 -5.83 11.59
CA ASN A 76 -8.74 -6.60 10.45
C ASN A 76 -7.60 -7.49 9.91
N TYR A 77 -7.85 -8.80 9.81
CA TYR A 77 -6.91 -9.76 9.24
C TYR A 77 -7.29 -10.19 7.81
N GLU A 78 -8.46 -9.78 7.32
CA GLU A 78 -8.94 -10.15 6.00
C GLU A 78 -8.24 -9.34 4.91
N LYS A 79 -7.77 -10.05 3.87
CA LYS A 79 -7.21 -9.44 2.66
C LYS A 79 -8.28 -9.40 1.58
N LEU A 80 -8.93 -8.25 1.45
CA LEU A 80 -9.94 -8.00 0.43
C LEU A 80 -9.26 -7.70 -0.92
N GLN A 81 -9.86 -8.19 -2.00
CA GLN A 81 -9.36 -7.95 -3.36
C GLN A 81 -10.53 -7.83 -4.35
N ASN A 82 -10.31 -7.12 -5.44
CA ASN A 82 -11.22 -7.08 -6.59
C ASN A 82 -10.43 -7.33 -7.89
N ASP A 83 -10.99 -7.00 -9.05
CA ASP A 83 -10.33 -7.23 -10.35
C ASP A 83 -9.05 -6.39 -10.55
N TRP A 84 -8.92 -5.28 -9.82
CA TRP A 84 -7.86 -4.28 -10.03
C TRP A 84 -6.84 -4.23 -8.89
N VAL A 85 -7.31 -4.32 -7.64
CA VAL A 85 -6.51 -4.12 -6.43
C VAL A 85 -6.60 -5.29 -5.44
N THR A 86 -5.60 -5.37 -4.57
CA THR A 86 -5.48 -6.36 -3.48
C THR A 86 -4.85 -5.77 -2.23
#